data_AF-A0A800A6I8-F1
#
_entry.id   AF-A0A800A6I8-F1
#
_cell.length_a   1.000
_cell.length_b   1.000
_cell.length_c   1.000
_cell.angle_alpha   90.00
_cell.angle_beta   90.00
_cell.angle_gamma   90.00
#
_symmetry.space_group_name_H-M   'P 1'
#
loop_
_entity.id
_entity.type
_entity.pdbx_description
1 polymer ?
#
loop_
_entity_poly.entity_id
_entity_poly.type
_entity_poly.pdbx_seq_one_letter_code
_entity_poly.pdbx_strand_id
1 'polypeptide(L)'
;MPGVLYGLAVFGVPAAVVMGTGGPSTIVFWAGVALHLLVAFTLGSVIIAVVGVFILTPLRWLLGRLFPRTIEDLETFLALGLGVAGGLIYFLTEPSLTSFGVELPTTSTNVGAMIVVLAALAVSFSLIRAGGAVSRAIEARRPRREILPIPPQIRPPWGLTPPEPEGVFWSPQPVVGWRAWLWTGKTLKGYRVEWPEPELAAVCERCENPPGWDHGCGIYALKEFSELAEAPVFGRVEMWGDVVEHEWGYRASHARITDLWVDSNRAAAELARAYPGVGVRRLGADAREGIKNGQDR
;
A
#
# COMPACT_ATOMS: atom_id res chain seq x y z
N MET A 1 12.76 -1.11 22.30
CA MET A 1 12.30 -0.07 23.25
C MET A 1 13.40 0.99 23.44
N PRO A 2 13.41 2.09 22.67
CA PRO A 2 14.40 3.18 22.80
C PRO A 2 13.85 4.49 23.40
N GLY A 3 12.55 4.58 23.69
CA GLY A 3 11.89 5.85 24.03
C GLY A 3 12.13 6.38 25.45
N VAL A 4 12.63 5.56 26.39
CA VAL A 4 12.71 5.94 27.81
C VAL A 4 14.03 6.66 28.17
N LEU A 5 15.09 6.47 27.39
CA LEU A 5 16.40 7.08 27.68
C LEU A 5 16.51 8.55 27.21
N TYR A 6 15.65 9.01 26.30
CA TYR A 6 15.70 10.39 25.79
C TYR A 6 15.07 11.42 26.74
N GLY A 7 14.17 11.00 27.63
CA GLY A 7 13.53 11.91 28.60
C GLY A 7 14.51 12.46 29.64
N LEU A 8 15.54 11.71 30.02
CA LEU A 8 16.45 12.11 31.11
C LEU A 8 17.50 13.15 30.68
N ALA A 9 17.86 13.23 29.40
CA ALA A 9 18.88 14.16 28.92
C ALA A 9 18.37 15.62 28.82
N VAL A 10 17.08 15.82 28.55
CA VAL A 10 16.49 17.16 28.39
C VAL A 10 16.23 17.82 29.76
N PHE A 11 15.93 17.03 30.79
CA PHE A 11 15.68 17.53 32.15
C PHE A 11 16.91 17.50 33.08
N GLY A 12 18.05 16.94 32.64
CA GLY A 12 19.27 16.87 33.45
C GLY A 12 20.09 18.17 33.48
N VAL A 13 19.97 19.02 32.47
CA VAL A 13 20.77 20.26 32.34
C VAL A 13 20.34 21.37 33.32
N PRO A 14 19.04 21.58 33.66
CA PRO A 14 18.65 22.62 34.61
C PRO A 14 19.10 22.37 36.05
N ALA A 15 19.24 21.11 36.47
CA ALA A 15 19.54 20.78 37.87
C ALA A 15 20.93 21.26 38.32
N ALA A 16 21.91 21.28 37.41
CA ALA A 16 23.28 21.71 37.72
C ALA A 16 23.43 23.24 37.82
N VAL A 17 22.57 24.01 37.14
CA VAL A 17 22.63 25.49 37.15
C VAL A 17 21.93 26.08 38.38
N VAL A 18 20.91 25.40 38.92
CA VAL A 18 20.15 25.87 40.09
C VAL A 18 20.96 25.80 41.39
N MET A 19 21.96 24.93 41.48
CA MET A 19 22.73 24.73 42.72
C MET A 19 23.79 25.82 43.01
N GLY A 20 24.05 26.76 42.08
CA GLY A 20 25.12 27.74 42.23
C GLY A 20 24.75 29.12 42.81
N THR A 21 23.47 29.53 42.79
CA THR A 21 23.09 30.94 43.04
C THR A 21 21.75 31.14 43.77
N GLY A 22 21.26 30.12 44.49
CA GLY A 22 19.86 30.01 44.92
C GLY A 22 19.39 30.95 46.03
N GLY A 23 18.84 32.11 45.66
CA GLY A 23 17.76 32.76 46.42
C GLY A 23 16.38 32.20 46.03
N PRO A 24 15.33 32.38 46.85
CA PRO A 24 13.97 31.90 46.57
C PRO A 24 13.41 32.36 45.21
N SER A 25 13.82 33.54 44.74
CA SER A 25 13.45 34.11 43.44
C SER A 25 13.94 33.27 42.24
N THR A 26 15.12 32.66 42.34
CA THR A 26 15.68 31.81 41.28
C THR A 26 14.87 30.54 41.10
N ILE A 27 14.37 29.94 42.19
CA ILE A 27 13.54 28.74 42.14
C ILE A 27 12.19 29.04 41.46
N VAL A 28 11.55 30.15 41.84
CA VAL A 28 10.27 30.57 41.25
C VAL A 28 10.41 30.84 39.75
N PHE A 29 11.50 31.50 39.34
CA PHE A 29 11.80 31.76 37.93
C PHE A 29 11.93 30.46 37.12
N TRP A 30 12.76 29.52 37.56
CA TRP A 30 12.95 28.24 36.85
C TRP A 30 11.70 27.36 36.85
N ALA A 31 10.89 27.39 37.92
CA ALA A 31 9.60 26.71 37.93
C ALA A 31 8.63 27.31 36.89
N GLY A 32 8.61 28.64 36.73
CA GLY A 32 7.83 29.32 35.71
C GLY A 32 8.26 28.96 34.29
N VAL A 33 9.57 28.87 34.03
CA VAL A 33 10.14 28.44 32.75
C VAL A 33 9.78 26.98 32.46
N ALA A 34 9.95 26.08 33.44
CA ALA A 34 9.62 24.67 33.27
C ALA A 34 8.13 24.46 32.96
N LEU A 35 7.24 25.20 33.64
CA LEU A 35 5.80 25.15 33.39
C LEU A 35 5.46 25.67 31.98
N HIS A 36 6.05 26.79 31.54
CA HIS A 36 5.84 27.31 30.20
C HIS A 36 6.28 26.32 29.11
N LEU A 37 7.46 25.71 29.27
CA LEU A 37 7.95 24.70 28.34
C LEU A 37 7.05 23.46 28.30
N LEU A 38 6.53 23.02 29.45
CA LEU A 38 5.59 21.91 29.53
C LEU A 38 4.26 22.23 28.80
N VAL A 39 3.72 23.43 29.03
CA VAL A 39 2.48 23.89 28.36
C VAL A 39 2.69 24.03 26.85
N ALA A 40 3.79 24.63 26.42
CA ALA A 40 4.11 24.77 24.99
C ALA A 40 4.29 23.40 24.31
N PHE A 41 4.97 22.45 24.97
CA PHE A 41 5.16 21.11 24.46
C PHE A 41 3.84 20.34 24.34
N THR A 42 2.98 20.40 25.36
CA THR A 42 1.68 19.72 25.35
C THR A 42 0.73 20.32 24.32
N LEU A 43 0.65 21.65 24.21
CA LEU A 43 -0.15 22.30 23.17
C LEU A 43 0.38 22.01 21.77
N GLY A 44 1.70 22.08 21.56
CA GLY A 44 2.32 21.78 20.27
C GLY A 44 2.08 20.34 19.82
N SER A 45 2.19 19.37 20.74
CA SER A 45 1.91 17.96 20.43
C SER A 45 0.43 17.70 20.15
N VAL A 46 -0.49 18.36 20.86
CA VAL A 46 -1.93 18.30 20.54
C VAL A 46 -2.22 18.90 19.16
N ILE A 47 -1.64 20.05 18.82
CA ILE A 47 -1.82 20.67 17.51
C ILE A 47 -1.30 19.76 16.39
N ILE A 48 -0.11 19.16 16.55
CA ILE A 48 0.44 18.22 15.57
C ILE A 48 -0.47 16.99 15.42
N ALA A 49 -0.99 16.44 16.52
CA ALA A 49 -1.90 15.31 16.48
C ALA A 49 -3.21 15.67 15.76
N VAL A 50 -3.79 16.84 16.05
CA VAL A 50 -5.01 17.32 15.42
C VAL A 50 -4.79 17.58 13.92
N VAL A 51 -3.71 18.26 13.55
CA VAL A 51 -3.39 18.52 12.13
C VAL A 51 -3.11 17.22 11.38
N GLY A 52 -2.33 16.31 11.97
CA GLY A 52 -2.03 15.00 11.36
C GLY A 52 -3.28 14.16 11.11
N VAL A 53 -4.15 14.05 12.12
CA VAL A 53 -5.34 13.21 12.05
C VAL A 53 -6.43 13.85 11.21
N PHE A 54 -6.74 15.13 11.45
CA PHE A 54 -7.93 15.76 10.86
C PHE A 54 -7.67 16.48 9.54
N ILE A 55 -6.43 16.87 9.22
CA ILE A 55 -6.11 17.57 7.98
C ILE A 55 -5.33 16.66 7.04
N LEU A 56 -4.22 16.09 7.51
CA LEU A 56 -3.30 15.36 6.63
C LEU A 56 -3.82 13.98 6.22
N THR A 57 -4.53 13.28 7.11
CA THR A 57 -5.10 11.95 6.80
C THR A 57 -6.19 12.01 5.71
N PRO A 58 -7.21 12.90 5.78
CA PRO A 58 -8.18 13.03 4.70
C PRO A 58 -7.54 13.57 3.41
N LEU A 59 -6.58 14.50 3.51
CA LEU A 59 -5.88 15.02 2.35
C LEU A 59 -5.08 13.92 1.63
N ARG A 60 -4.38 13.04 2.37
CA ARG A 60 -3.68 11.87 1.81
C ARG A 60 -4.65 10.91 1.13
N TRP A 61 -5.80 10.65 1.73
CA TRP A 61 -6.84 9.81 1.13
C TRP A 61 -7.37 10.41 -0.18
N LEU A 62 -7.64 11.72 -0.19
CA LEU A 62 -8.12 12.44 -1.36
C LEU A 62 -7.07 12.46 -2.49
N LEU A 63 -5.82 12.81 -2.17
CA LEU A 63 -4.73 12.86 -3.13
C LEU A 63 -4.37 11.48 -3.67
N GLY A 64 -4.39 10.43 -2.85
CA GLY A 64 -4.17 9.05 -3.31
C GLY A 64 -5.22 8.57 -4.30
N ARG A 65 -6.45 9.12 -4.22
CA ARG A 65 -7.52 8.84 -5.18
C ARG A 65 -7.36 9.60 -6.49
N LEU A 66 -6.88 10.84 -6.42
CA LEU A 66 -6.73 11.71 -7.60
C LEU A 66 -5.41 11.45 -8.35
N PHE A 67 -4.35 11.07 -7.64
CA PHE A 67 -3.00 10.94 -8.20
C PHE A 67 -2.30 9.66 -7.67
N PRO A 68 -2.68 8.47 -8.15
CA PRO A 68 -2.16 7.20 -7.64
C PRO A 68 -0.66 6.95 -7.88
N ARG A 69 0.02 7.80 -8.66
CA ARG A 69 1.45 7.66 -9.01
C ARG A 69 2.41 8.57 -8.24
N THR A 70 1.94 9.51 -7.41
CA THR A 70 2.79 10.53 -6.77
C THR A 70 2.88 10.42 -5.24
N ILE A 71 2.49 9.28 -4.66
CA ILE A 71 2.46 9.10 -3.20
C ILE A 71 3.86 9.24 -2.55
N GLU A 72 4.93 8.98 -3.29
CA GLU A 72 6.32 9.13 -2.80
C GLU A 72 6.71 10.60 -2.58
N ASP A 73 6.10 11.57 -3.30
CA ASP A 73 6.38 12.99 -3.11
C ASP A 73 5.65 13.60 -1.89
N LEU A 74 4.62 12.92 -1.39
CA LEU A 74 3.78 13.42 -0.30
C LEU A 74 4.52 13.46 1.04
N GLU A 75 5.44 12.52 1.29
CA GLU A 75 6.25 12.51 2.51
C GLU A 75 7.23 13.69 2.56
N THR A 76 7.77 14.07 1.40
CA THR A 76 8.64 15.25 1.26
C THR A 76 7.86 16.54 1.49
N PHE A 77 6.62 16.63 0.96
CA PHE A 77 5.73 17.77 1.19
C PHE A 77 5.32 17.91 2.66
N LEU A 78 5.04 16.80 3.35
CA LEU A 78 4.71 16.78 4.77
C LEU A 78 5.88 17.23 5.66
N ALA A 79 7.09 16.77 5.36
CA ALA A 79 8.29 17.20 6.07
C ALA A 79 8.56 18.70 5.90
N LEU A 80 8.34 19.25 4.70
CA LEU A 80 8.48 20.68 4.43
C LEU A 80 7.42 21.50 5.20
N GLY A 81 6.16 21.03 5.19
CA GLY A 81 5.04 21.68 5.88
C GLY A 81 5.22 21.76 7.40
N LEU A 82 5.73 20.71 8.03
CA LEU A 82 6.04 20.71 9.47
C LEU A 82 7.18 21.67 9.83
N GLY A 83 8.20 21.80 8.97
CA GLY A 83 9.29 22.77 9.15
C GLY A 83 8.79 24.22 9.09
N VAL A 84 7.92 24.55 8.14
CA VAL A 84 7.35 25.90 8.00
C VAL A 84 6.42 26.24 9.17
N ALA A 85 5.59 25.28 9.61
CA ALA A 85 4.69 25.48 10.75
C ALA A 85 5.45 25.71 12.07
N GLY A 86 6.54 24.97 12.30
CA GLY A 86 7.41 25.17 13.48
C GLY A 86 8.06 26.56 13.50
N GLY A 87 8.54 27.05 12.34
CA GLY A 87 9.08 28.40 12.21
C GLY A 87 8.04 29.49 12.45
N LEU A 88 6.80 29.29 11.96
CA LEU A 88 5.72 30.25 12.12
C LEU A 88 5.26 30.37 13.59
N ILE A 89 5.16 29.24 14.32
CA ILE A 89 4.81 29.25 15.75
C ILE A 89 5.84 30.04 16.57
N TYR A 90 7.13 29.83 16.30
CA TYR A 90 8.21 30.58 16.96
C TYR A 90 8.07 32.09 16.74
N PHE A 91 7.87 32.50 15.48
CA PHE A 91 7.71 33.92 15.10
C PHE A 91 6.45 34.57 15.69
N LEU A 92 5.37 33.80 15.85
CA LEU A 92 4.12 34.31 16.42
C LEU A 92 4.13 34.37 17.95
N THR A 93 4.96 33.56 18.63
CA THR A 93 5.08 33.59 20.09
C THR A 93 5.96 34.74 20.61
N GLU A 94 6.91 35.22 19.82
CA GLU A 94 7.83 36.31 20.18
C GLU A 94 7.13 37.65 20.52
N PRO A 95 6.13 38.15 19.75
CA PRO A 95 5.43 39.40 20.09
C PRO A 95 4.46 39.28 21.28
N SER A 96 4.11 38.08 21.74
CA SER A 96 3.18 37.90 22.86
C SER A 96 3.85 38.10 24.23
N LEU A 97 5.16 37.89 24.34
CA LEU A 97 5.90 38.01 25.59
C LEU A 97 6.24 39.47 25.95
N THR A 98 6.41 40.34 24.95
CA THR A 98 6.64 41.78 25.14
C THR A 98 5.39 42.51 25.65
N SER A 99 4.20 41.95 25.44
CA SER A 99 2.92 42.53 25.88
C SER A 99 2.69 42.42 27.39
N PHE A 100 3.44 41.56 28.09
CA PHE A 100 3.32 41.33 29.54
C PHE A 100 4.34 42.11 30.38
N GLY A 101 5.05 43.09 29.79
CA GLY A 101 6.00 43.93 30.54
C GLY A 101 7.23 43.18 31.06
N VAL A 102 7.52 41.99 30.52
CA VAL A 102 8.74 41.24 30.82
C VAL A 102 9.86 41.80 29.95
N GLU A 103 10.71 42.66 30.53
CA GLU A 103 11.97 43.07 29.91
C GLU A 103 12.89 41.85 29.83
N LEU A 104 12.94 41.21 28.66
CA LEU A 104 13.88 40.14 28.40
C LEU A 104 15.30 40.74 28.31
N PRO A 105 16.29 40.21 29.05
CA PRO A 105 17.66 40.69 28.96
C PRO A 105 18.15 40.55 27.51
N THR A 106 18.49 41.69 26.94
CA THR A 106 18.88 41.79 25.54
C THR A 106 20.15 40.99 25.28
N THR A 107 20.15 40.24 24.17
CA THR A 107 21.26 39.60 23.45
C THR A 107 21.77 38.20 23.86
N SER A 108 21.72 37.73 25.12
CA SER A 108 22.31 36.41 25.46
C SER A 108 21.32 35.24 25.48
N THR A 109 20.05 35.47 25.80
CA THR A 109 18.99 34.43 25.85
C THR A 109 18.51 33.98 24.47
N ASN A 110 18.57 34.86 23.46
CA ASN A 110 18.18 34.52 22.09
C ASN A 110 19.14 33.53 21.42
N VAL A 111 20.42 33.54 21.81
CA VAL A 111 21.41 32.58 21.30
C VAL A 111 21.09 31.18 21.78
N GLY A 112 20.69 31.02 23.05
CA GLY A 112 20.30 29.73 23.61
C GLY A 112 19.06 29.13 22.92
N ALA A 113 18.02 29.95 22.73
CA ALA A 113 16.81 29.52 22.03
C ALA A 113 17.09 29.14 20.57
N MET A 114 17.90 29.95 19.86
CA MET A 114 18.30 29.65 18.48
C MET A 114 19.11 28.35 18.37
N ILE A 115 20.02 28.08 19.32
CA ILE A 115 20.77 26.81 19.37
C ILE A 115 19.84 25.61 19.54
N VAL A 116 18.82 25.71 20.39
CA VAL A 116 17.85 24.62 20.61
C VAL A 116 17.03 24.36 19.34
N VAL A 117 16.57 25.41 18.66
CA VAL A 117 15.82 25.29 17.40
C VAL A 117 16.70 24.68 16.30
N LEU A 118 17.94 25.15 16.14
CA LEU A 118 18.88 24.60 15.17
C LEU A 118 19.22 23.14 15.46
N ALA A 119 19.40 22.76 16.73
CA ALA A 119 19.62 21.38 17.14
C ALA A 119 18.42 20.48 16.82
N ALA A 120 17.20 20.95 17.08
CA ALA A 120 15.97 20.22 16.76
C ALA A 120 15.80 20.00 15.24
N LEU A 121 16.11 21.02 14.43
CA LEU A 121 16.11 20.91 12.97
C LEU A 121 17.19 19.93 12.47
N ALA A 122 18.40 19.97 13.03
CA ALA A 122 19.48 19.06 12.67
C ALA A 122 19.15 17.59 13.00
N VAL A 123 18.53 17.34 14.16
CA VAL A 123 18.06 15.99 14.54
C VAL A 123 16.96 15.52 13.60
N SER A 124 15.98 16.37 13.31
CA SER A 124 14.87 16.05 12.38
C SER A 124 15.39 15.70 10.99
N PHE A 125 16.33 16.48 10.46
CA PHE A 125 16.95 16.22 9.15
C PHE A 125 17.75 14.91 9.14
N SER A 126 18.44 14.59 10.23
CA SER A 126 19.20 13.35 10.38
C SER A 126 18.28 12.12 10.40
N LEU A 127 17.13 12.21 11.08
CA LEU A 127 16.13 11.13 11.11
C LEU A 127 15.50 10.90 9.74
N ILE A 128 15.19 11.95 8.98
CA ILE A 128 14.68 11.84 7.60
C ILE A 128 15.72 11.13 6.70
N ARG A 129 17.00 11.52 6.80
CA ARG A 129 18.06 10.86 6.04
C ARG A 129 18.26 9.39 6.43
N ALA A 130 18.20 9.08 7.73
CA ALA A 130 18.29 7.71 8.21
C ALA A 130 17.11 6.84 7.72
N GLY A 131 15.88 7.38 7.76
CA GLY A 131 14.69 6.72 7.20
C GLY A 131 14.83 6.43 5.71
N GLY A 132 15.29 7.41 4.93
CA GLY A 132 15.54 7.24 3.49
C GLY A 132 16.67 6.24 3.17
N ALA A 133 17.68 6.11 4.04
CA ALA A 133 18.72 5.10 3.89
C ALA A 133 18.18 3.68 4.18
N VAL A 134 17.36 3.52 5.23
CA VAL A 134 16.72 2.24 5.56
C VAL A 134 15.74 1.81 4.48
N SER A 135 14.91 2.72 3.96
CA SER A 135 13.98 2.44 2.86
C SER A 135 14.73 1.94 1.60
N ARG A 136 15.81 2.63 1.21
CA ARG A 136 16.67 2.19 0.09
C ARG A 136 17.34 0.85 0.36
N ALA A 137 17.77 0.58 1.59
CA ALA A 137 18.34 -0.71 1.96
C ALA A 137 17.32 -1.85 1.91
N ILE A 138 16.05 -1.58 2.26
CA ILE A 138 14.95 -2.54 2.13
C ILE A 138 14.65 -2.80 0.65
N GLU A 139 14.55 -1.76 -0.18
CA GLU A 139 14.29 -1.91 -1.61
C GLU A 139 15.45 -2.62 -2.34
N ALA A 140 16.70 -2.35 -1.93
CA ALA A 140 17.88 -3.04 -2.45
C ALA A 140 17.95 -4.53 -2.04
N ARG A 141 17.38 -4.88 -0.88
CA ARG A 141 17.24 -6.28 -0.42
C ARG A 141 16.02 -6.98 -0.98
N ARG A 142 15.06 -6.23 -1.52
CA ARG A 142 13.96 -6.82 -2.27
C ARG A 142 14.61 -7.54 -3.44
N PRO A 143 14.47 -8.87 -3.56
CA PRO A 143 15.05 -9.59 -4.68
C PRO A 143 14.53 -8.88 -5.92
N ARG A 144 15.45 -8.25 -6.66
CA ARG A 144 15.15 -7.63 -7.94
C ARG A 144 14.60 -8.79 -8.73
N ARG A 145 13.26 -8.87 -8.85
CA ARG A 145 12.62 -9.79 -9.76
C ARG A 145 13.30 -9.47 -11.06
N GLU A 146 14.19 -10.36 -11.48
CA GLU A 146 14.73 -10.34 -12.82
C GLU A 146 13.48 -10.48 -13.65
N ILE A 147 12.96 -9.34 -14.10
CA ILE A 147 11.95 -9.30 -15.12
C ILE A 147 12.73 -9.89 -16.27
N LEU A 148 12.65 -11.22 -16.40
CA LEU A 148 13.11 -11.92 -17.58
C LEU A 148 12.58 -11.07 -18.72
N PRO A 149 13.46 -10.61 -19.65
CA PRO A 149 13.00 -9.84 -20.78
C PRO A 149 11.84 -10.63 -21.34
N ILE A 150 10.64 -10.04 -21.29
CA ILE A 150 9.46 -10.63 -21.91
C ILE A 150 9.97 -10.95 -23.32
N PRO A 151 10.06 -12.24 -23.71
CA PRO A 151 10.57 -12.59 -25.02
C PRO A 151 9.84 -11.68 -25.98
N PRO A 152 10.56 -10.89 -26.80
CA PRO A 152 9.96 -9.81 -27.57
C PRO A 152 8.71 -10.39 -28.18
N GLN A 153 7.54 -9.93 -27.72
CA GLN A 153 6.29 -10.45 -28.23
C GLN A 153 6.43 -10.26 -29.73
N ILE A 154 6.54 -11.36 -30.47
CA ILE A 154 6.59 -11.33 -31.90
C ILE A 154 5.22 -10.79 -32.24
N ARG A 155 5.11 -9.47 -32.33
CA ARG A 155 3.94 -8.82 -32.86
C ARG A 155 3.86 -9.41 -34.26
N PRO A 156 2.81 -10.17 -34.58
CA PRO A 156 2.65 -10.63 -35.94
C PRO A 156 2.82 -9.41 -36.85
N PRO A 157 3.60 -9.52 -37.94
CA PRO A 157 3.83 -8.40 -38.83
C PRO A 157 2.50 -7.73 -39.14
N TRP A 158 2.40 -6.44 -38.79
CA TRP A 158 1.18 -5.65 -38.92
C TRP A 158 0.60 -5.84 -40.32
N GLY A 159 -0.59 -6.42 -40.42
CA GLY A 159 -1.26 -6.68 -41.71
C GLY A 159 -1.50 -8.15 -42.03
N LEU A 160 -0.99 -9.10 -41.25
CA LEU A 160 -1.46 -10.49 -41.27
C LEU A 160 -2.37 -10.70 -40.06
N THR A 161 -3.68 -10.66 -40.28
CA THR A 161 -4.61 -11.37 -39.38
C THR A 161 -4.06 -12.79 -39.28
N PRO A 162 -3.79 -13.31 -38.06
CA PRO A 162 -3.50 -14.73 -37.92
C PRO A 162 -4.55 -15.49 -38.72
N PRO A 163 -4.17 -16.53 -39.51
CA PRO A 163 -5.18 -17.34 -40.17
C PRO A 163 -6.20 -17.74 -39.10
N GLU A 164 -7.48 -17.53 -39.41
CA GLU A 164 -8.57 -18.00 -38.57
C GLU A 164 -8.24 -19.46 -38.22
N PRO A 165 -8.04 -19.81 -36.94
CA PRO A 165 -7.69 -21.15 -36.52
C PRO A 165 -8.82 -22.04 -36.99
N GLU A 166 -8.48 -23.30 -37.25
CA GLU A 166 -9.29 -24.24 -38.02
C GLU A 166 -10.68 -24.59 -37.44
N GLY A 167 -11.14 -23.91 -36.38
CA GLY A 167 -12.56 -23.77 -36.09
C GLY A 167 -12.84 -23.28 -34.68
N VAL A 168 -13.88 -22.45 -34.52
CA VAL A 168 -14.71 -22.53 -33.32
C VAL A 168 -15.29 -23.94 -33.31
N PHE A 169 -14.89 -24.76 -32.35
CA PHE A 169 -15.45 -26.10 -32.24
C PHE A 169 -16.43 -26.14 -31.08
N TRP A 170 -17.58 -26.73 -31.36
CA TRP A 170 -18.50 -27.10 -30.30
C TRP A 170 -17.96 -28.36 -29.61
N SER A 171 -17.69 -28.27 -28.31
CA SER A 171 -17.27 -29.43 -27.52
C SER A 171 -18.43 -29.96 -26.69
N PRO A 172 -18.91 -31.20 -26.92
CA PRO A 172 -19.92 -31.82 -26.06
C PRO A 172 -19.39 -32.09 -24.64
N GLN A 173 -18.07 -32.19 -24.49
CA GLN A 173 -17.41 -32.44 -23.21
C GLN A 173 -16.77 -31.14 -22.71
N PRO A 174 -16.91 -30.82 -21.41
CA PRO A 174 -16.26 -29.64 -20.86
C PRO A 174 -14.75 -29.72 -21.00
N VAL A 175 -14.14 -28.66 -21.54
CA VAL A 175 -12.69 -28.49 -21.59
C VAL A 175 -12.25 -27.89 -20.25
N VAL A 176 -11.22 -28.47 -19.64
CA VAL A 176 -10.70 -27.97 -18.36
C VAL A 176 -9.60 -26.94 -18.61
N GLY A 177 -9.73 -25.78 -17.97
CA GLY A 177 -8.71 -24.72 -17.97
C GLY A 177 -8.46 -24.16 -16.58
N TRP A 178 -7.50 -23.25 -16.50
CA TRP A 178 -7.08 -22.58 -15.27
C TRP A 178 -7.36 -21.08 -15.33
N ARG A 179 -7.85 -20.50 -14.25
CA ARG A 179 -8.15 -19.06 -14.18
C ARG A 179 -7.77 -18.47 -12.84
N ALA A 180 -7.42 -17.19 -12.86
CA ALA A 180 -7.14 -16.40 -11.67
C ALA A 180 -8.21 -15.33 -11.44
N TRP A 181 -8.40 -14.97 -10.18
CA TRP A 181 -9.35 -13.95 -9.75
C TRP A 181 -8.78 -13.08 -8.62
N LEU A 182 -9.38 -11.92 -8.46
CA LEU A 182 -9.32 -11.15 -7.22
C LEU A 182 -10.55 -11.48 -6.37
N TRP A 183 -10.34 -11.78 -5.09
CA TRP A 183 -11.43 -11.90 -4.12
C TRP A 183 -11.81 -10.53 -3.58
N THR A 184 -13.08 -10.11 -3.73
CA THR A 184 -13.56 -8.80 -3.26
C THR A 184 -14.11 -8.83 -1.83
N GLY A 185 -14.15 -10.01 -1.19
CA GLY A 185 -14.89 -10.23 0.05
C GLY A 185 -16.35 -10.65 -0.15
N LYS A 186 -16.86 -10.56 -1.39
CA LYS A 186 -18.22 -10.96 -1.76
C LYS A 186 -18.27 -11.81 -3.02
N THR A 187 -17.56 -11.40 -4.06
CA THR A 187 -17.54 -12.04 -5.38
C THR A 187 -16.12 -12.23 -5.89
N LEU A 188 -15.93 -13.18 -6.79
CA LEU A 188 -14.70 -13.36 -7.53
C LEU A 188 -14.72 -12.38 -8.70
N LYS A 189 -13.63 -11.64 -8.88
CA LYS A 189 -13.49 -10.69 -9.98
C LYS A 189 -12.39 -11.16 -10.90
N GLY A 190 -12.79 -11.60 -12.09
CA GLY A 190 -11.86 -11.90 -13.17
C GLY A 190 -11.46 -10.63 -13.92
N TYR A 191 -10.86 -10.79 -15.10
CA TYR A 191 -10.58 -9.65 -15.97
C TYR A 191 -11.88 -8.99 -16.42
N ARG A 192 -12.18 -7.81 -15.86
CA ARG A 192 -13.35 -6.94 -16.14
C ARG A 192 -14.74 -7.54 -15.85
N VAL A 193 -14.84 -8.79 -15.44
CA VAL A 193 -16.12 -9.49 -15.18
C VAL A 193 -16.14 -10.04 -13.77
N GLU A 194 -17.26 -9.80 -13.07
CA GLU A 194 -17.54 -10.38 -11.77
C GLU A 194 -18.25 -11.73 -11.93
N TRP A 195 -17.94 -12.64 -11.02
CA TRP A 195 -18.54 -13.97 -10.92
C TRP A 195 -19.38 -13.97 -9.65
N PRO A 196 -20.67 -13.60 -9.72
CA PRO A 196 -21.56 -13.68 -8.56
C PRO A 196 -21.91 -15.12 -8.21
N GLU A 197 -21.79 -16.04 -9.18
CA GLU A 197 -22.11 -17.46 -9.08
C GLU A 197 -20.93 -18.31 -9.60
N PRO A 198 -20.87 -19.62 -9.28
CA PRO A 198 -19.84 -20.52 -9.79
C PRO A 198 -19.88 -20.70 -11.31
N GLU A 199 -21.04 -20.51 -11.94
CA GLU A 199 -21.22 -20.60 -13.38
C GLU A 199 -21.34 -19.20 -13.99
N LEU A 200 -20.76 -19.03 -15.17
CA LEU A 200 -20.81 -17.78 -15.92
C LEU A 200 -21.04 -18.09 -17.40
N ALA A 201 -21.98 -17.35 -18.00
CA ALA A 201 -22.13 -17.26 -19.45
C ALA A 201 -21.46 -15.97 -19.96
N ALA A 202 -20.73 -16.08 -21.06
CA ALA A 202 -20.17 -14.93 -21.74
C ALA A 202 -21.30 -14.09 -22.35
N VAL A 203 -21.21 -12.77 -22.20
CA VAL A 203 -22.17 -11.84 -22.79
C VAL A 203 -21.42 -10.86 -23.66
N CYS A 204 -21.98 -10.54 -24.83
CA CYS A 204 -21.42 -9.57 -25.76
C CYS A 204 -22.55 -8.76 -26.42
N GLU A 205 -22.40 -7.45 -26.47
CA GLU A 205 -23.37 -6.56 -27.15
C GLU A 205 -23.22 -6.58 -28.68
N ARG A 206 -22.07 -7.06 -29.19
CA ARG A 206 -21.71 -7.02 -30.62
C ARG A 206 -21.76 -8.38 -31.30
N CYS A 207 -21.87 -9.46 -30.55
CA CYS A 207 -21.85 -10.83 -31.05
C CYS A 207 -23.07 -11.56 -30.51
N GLU A 208 -23.85 -12.16 -31.41
CA GLU A 208 -24.99 -12.99 -31.03
C GLU A 208 -24.54 -14.24 -30.27
N ASN A 209 -23.42 -14.85 -30.71
CA ASN A 209 -22.84 -16.06 -30.10
C ASN A 209 -21.41 -15.77 -29.62
N PRO A 210 -21.21 -15.40 -28.34
CA PRO A 210 -19.88 -15.30 -27.76
C PRO A 210 -19.31 -16.70 -27.49
N PRO A 211 -18.01 -16.95 -27.72
CA PRO A 211 -17.01 -15.97 -28.14
C PRO A 211 -16.99 -15.73 -29.66
N GLY A 212 -17.02 -14.47 -30.07
CA GLY A 212 -16.78 -14.10 -31.46
C GLY A 212 -15.30 -14.20 -31.80
N TRP A 213 -14.98 -14.71 -33.00
CA TRP A 213 -13.60 -14.87 -33.47
C TRP A 213 -12.81 -13.55 -33.39
N ASP A 214 -13.32 -12.51 -34.06
CA ASP A 214 -12.70 -11.18 -34.18
C ASP A 214 -12.93 -10.24 -32.99
N HIS A 215 -13.51 -10.75 -31.89
CA HIS A 215 -13.91 -9.93 -30.76
C HIS A 215 -13.40 -10.51 -29.45
N GLY A 216 -12.83 -9.72 -28.56
CA GLY A 216 -12.29 -10.17 -27.26
C GLY A 216 -13.35 -10.61 -26.22
N CYS A 217 -14.56 -10.98 -26.64
CA CYS A 217 -15.58 -11.54 -25.75
C CYS A 217 -15.35 -13.03 -25.50
N GLY A 218 -15.93 -13.54 -24.42
CA GLY A 218 -15.75 -14.92 -23.97
C GLY A 218 -15.09 -15.01 -22.59
N ILE A 219 -15.15 -16.20 -22.02
CA ILE A 219 -14.50 -16.52 -20.75
C ILE A 219 -13.16 -17.15 -21.06
N TYR A 220 -12.09 -16.53 -20.60
CA TYR A 220 -10.72 -16.99 -20.82
C TYR A 220 -10.24 -17.93 -19.72
N ALA A 221 -9.51 -18.97 -20.09
CA ALA A 221 -8.72 -19.78 -19.17
C ALA A 221 -7.40 -20.19 -19.82
N LEU A 222 -6.38 -20.45 -19.02
CA LEU A 222 -5.09 -20.96 -19.47
C LEU A 222 -5.11 -22.48 -19.50
N LYS A 223 -4.29 -23.08 -20.36
CA LYS A 223 -4.12 -24.55 -20.40
C LYS A 223 -3.36 -25.05 -19.18
N GLU A 224 -2.39 -24.27 -18.74
CA GLU A 224 -1.46 -24.62 -17.67
C GLU A 224 -1.62 -23.66 -16.49
N PHE A 225 -1.51 -24.17 -15.27
CA PHE A 225 -1.63 -23.35 -14.05
C PHE A 225 -0.35 -22.53 -13.78
N SER A 226 0.80 -22.87 -14.38
CA SER A 226 2.13 -22.34 -14.01
C SER A 226 2.19 -20.82 -14.09
N GLU A 227 1.46 -20.24 -15.03
CA GLU A 227 1.30 -18.79 -15.22
C GLU A 227 0.46 -18.10 -14.13
N LEU A 228 -0.30 -18.87 -13.33
CA LEU A 228 -1.21 -18.37 -12.29
C LEU A 228 -0.68 -18.60 -10.86
N ALA A 229 0.48 -19.21 -10.70
CA ALA A 229 0.98 -19.63 -9.38
C ALA A 229 1.14 -18.47 -8.37
N GLU A 230 1.29 -17.24 -8.86
CA GLU A 230 1.40 -16.04 -8.03
C GLU A 230 0.06 -15.34 -7.76
N ALA A 231 -1.03 -15.78 -8.39
CA ALA A 231 -2.33 -15.19 -8.17
C ALA A 231 -2.82 -15.45 -6.74
N PRO A 232 -3.48 -14.48 -6.08
CA PRO A 232 -4.00 -14.66 -4.73
C PRO A 232 -5.11 -15.71 -4.69
N VAL A 233 -5.93 -15.77 -5.74
CA VAL A 233 -6.94 -16.81 -5.95
C VAL A 233 -6.83 -17.31 -7.38
N PHE A 234 -6.72 -18.63 -7.54
CA PHE A 234 -6.80 -19.28 -8.83
C PHE A 234 -7.54 -20.61 -8.71
N GLY A 235 -7.87 -21.23 -9.83
CA GLY A 235 -8.79 -22.35 -9.84
C GLY A 235 -8.92 -23.02 -11.18
N ARG A 236 -9.53 -24.20 -11.14
CA ARG A 236 -9.93 -24.95 -12.33
C ARG A 236 -11.32 -24.49 -12.75
N VAL A 237 -11.49 -24.39 -14.06
CA VAL A 237 -12.77 -24.13 -14.68
C VAL A 237 -13.05 -25.19 -15.73
N GLU A 238 -14.28 -25.66 -15.75
CA GLU A 238 -14.85 -26.43 -16.85
C GLU A 238 -15.48 -25.45 -17.83
N MET A 239 -15.19 -25.59 -19.12
CA MET A 239 -15.60 -24.67 -20.18
C MET A 239 -16.37 -25.42 -21.26
N TRP A 240 -17.51 -24.91 -21.72
CA TRP A 240 -18.36 -25.61 -22.68
C TRP A 240 -19.13 -24.65 -23.60
N GLY A 241 -19.92 -25.25 -24.51
CA GLY A 241 -20.63 -24.57 -25.59
C GLY A 241 -19.67 -24.27 -26.74
N ASP A 242 -19.69 -23.04 -27.24
CA ASP A 242 -18.69 -22.59 -28.21
C ASP A 242 -17.36 -22.36 -27.50
N VAL A 243 -16.33 -23.11 -27.93
CA VAL A 243 -14.98 -23.02 -27.38
C VAL A 243 -14.00 -22.73 -28.52
N VAL A 244 -13.17 -21.72 -28.29
CA VAL A 244 -12.04 -21.37 -29.15
C VAL A 244 -10.78 -21.73 -28.39
N GLU A 245 -10.04 -22.69 -28.93
CA GLU A 245 -8.72 -23.02 -28.44
C GLU A 245 -7.68 -22.08 -29.05
N HIS A 246 -6.81 -21.56 -28.18
CA HIS A 246 -5.64 -20.78 -28.54
C HIS A 246 -4.38 -21.54 -28.11
N GLU A 247 -3.21 -21.05 -28.54
CA GLU A 247 -1.91 -21.65 -28.16
C GLU A 247 -1.77 -21.81 -26.63
N TRP A 248 -2.12 -20.77 -25.87
CA TRP A 248 -1.90 -20.67 -24.42
C TRP A 248 -3.13 -20.98 -23.56
N GLY A 249 -4.31 -21.10 -24.17
CA GLY A 249 -5.54 -21.10 -23.40
C GLY A 249 -6.78 -21.43 -24.21
N TYR A 250 -7.91 -21.26 -23.55
CA TYR A 250 -9.24 -21.45 -24.11
C TYR A 250 -10.05 -20.17 -23.92
N ARG A 251 -11.04 -20.02 -24.79
CA ARG A 251 -12.06 -19.00 -24.68
C ARG A 251 -13.41 -19.65 -24.94
N ALA A 252 -14.34 -19.57 -23.99
CA ALA A 252 -15.62 -20.25 -24.11
C ALA A 252 -16.83 -19.34 -23.88
N SER A 253 -17.96 -19.83 -24.37
CA SER A 253 -19.29 -19.25 -24.16
C SER A 253 -19.78 -19.45 -22.73
N HIS A 254 -19.42 -20.57 -22.10
CA HIS A 254 -19.80 -20.89 -20.73
C HIS A 254 -18.62 -21.44 -19.96
N ALA A 255 -18.60 -21.17 -18.64
CA ALA A 255 -17.65 -21.81 -17.75
C ALA A 255 -18.20 -21.96 -16.32
N ARG A 256 -17.72 -22.99 -15.62
CA ARG A 256 -18.02 -23.28 -14.21
C ARG A 256 -16.72 -23.42 -13.45
N ILE A 257 -16.65 -22.78 -12.29
CA ILE A 257 -15.57 -23.00 -11.33
C ILE A 257 -15.78 -24.36 -10.65
N THR A 258 -14.77 -25.24 -10.71
CA THR A 258 -14.82 -26.56 -10.07
C THR A 258 -13.99 -26.63 -8.80
N ASP A 259 -12.79 -26.04 -8.83
CA ASP A 259 -11.90 -25.95 -7.67
C ASP A 259 -11.30 -24.55 -7.56
N LEU A 260 -11.08 -24.10 -6.33
CA LEU A 260 -10.39 -22.86 -6.00
C LEU A 260 -9.23 -23.14 -5.03
N TRP A 261 -8.12 -22.46 -5.24
CA TRP A 261 -6.97 -22.44 -4.35
C TRP A 261 -6.69 -21.00 -3.89
N VAL A 262 -6.43 -20.86 -2.59
CA VAL A 262 -6.12 -19.58 -1.94
C VAL A 262 -5.09 -19.77 -0.82
N ASP A 263 -4.31 -18.76 -0.53
CA ASP A 263 -3.24 -18.80 0.48
C ASP A 263 -3.75 -18.56 1.92
N SER A 264 -4.86 -17.84 2.07
CA SER A 264 -5.44 -17.44 3.36
C SER A 264 -6.55 -18.37 3.82
N ASN A 265 -6.45 -18.86 5.07
CA ASN A 265 -7.52 -19.60 5.77
C ASN A 265 -8.85 -18.84 5.78
N ARG A 266 -8.78 -17.53 6.03
CA ARG A 266 -9.96 -16.68 6.09
C ARG A 266 -10.64 -16.61 4.74
N ALA A 267 -9.87 -16.36 3.68
CA ALA A 267 -10.40 -16.30 2.32
C ALA A 267 -10.97 -17.65 1.88
N ALA A 268 -10.33 -18.77 2.25
CA ALA A 268 -10.85 -20.11 1.96
C ALA A 268 -12.25 -20.33 2.58
N ALA A 269 -12.43 -19.98 3.86
CA ALA A 269 -13.72 -20.10 4.54
C ALA A 269 -14.78 -19.13 4.00
N GLU A 270 -14.39 -17.94 3.55
CA GLU A 270 -15.29 -16.99 2.89
C GLU A 270 -15.73 -17.50 1.50
N LEU A 271 -14.79 -17.98 0.69
CA LEU A 271 -15.06 -18.54 -0.64
C LEU A 271 -15.93 -19.79 -0.56
N ALA A 272 -15.66 -20.71 0.36
CA ALA A 272 -16.46 -21.94 0.53
C ALA A 272 -17.94 -21.65 0.87
N ARG A 273 -18.21 -20.53 1.56
CA ARG A 273 -19.57 -20.07 1.84
C ARG A 273 -20.21 -19.36 0.65
N ALA A 274 -19.43 -18.56 -0.08
CA ALA A 274 -19.91 -17.79 -1.22
C ALA A 274 -20.20 -18.67 -2.47
N TYR A 275 -19.47 -19.78 -2.63
CA TYR A 275 -19.57 -20.69 -3.77
C TYR A 275 -19.84 -22.12 -3.28
N PRO A 276 -21.06 -22.42 -2.81
CA PRO A 276 -21.40 -23.78 -2.39
C PRO A 276 -21.24 -24.75 -3.57
N GLY A 277 -20.65 -25.92 -3.31
CA GLY A 277 -20.38 -26.95 -4.33
C GLY A 277 -19.04 -26.81 -5.06
N VAL A 278 -18.31 -25.69 -4.88
CA VAL A 278 -16.96 -25.53 -5.42
C VAL A 278 -15.92 -26.07 -4.42
N GLY A 279 -14.97 -26.86 -4.91
CA GLY A 279 -13.88 -27.40 -4.10
C GLY A 279 -12.89 -26.31 -3.69
N VAL A 280 -13.01 -25.74 -2.49
CA VAL A 280 -12.08 -24.71 -2.00
C VAL A 280 -10.97 -25.33 -1.16
N ARG A 281 -9.72 -25.14 -1.59
CA ARG A 281 -8.53 -25.67 -0.94
C ARG A 281 -7.59 -24.55 -0.53
N ARG A 282 -6.94 -24.73 0.61
CA ARG A 282 -5.82 -23.87 1.01
C ARG A 282 -4.54 -24.37 0.35
N LEU A 283 -3.78 -23.46 -0.24
CA LEU A 283 -2.39 -23.72 -0.59
C LEU A 283 -1.56 -23.76 0.69
N GLY A 284 -1.12 -24.95 1.08
CA GLY A 284 0.03 -25.07 1.97
C GLY A 284 1.27 -24.45 1.29
N ALA A 285 2.26 -24.05 2.08
CA ALA A 285 3.53 -23.54 1.53
C ALA A 285 4.14 -24.53 0.52
N ASP A 286 4.06 -25.83 0.82
CA ASP A 286 4.62 -26.90 0.00
C ASP A 286 3.74 -27.26 -1.22
N ALA A 287 2.43 -26.99 -1.14
CA ALA A 287 1.48 -27.33 -2.21
C ALA A 287 1.71 -26.49 -3.49
N ARG A 288 2.22 -25.26 -3.36
CA ARG A 288 2.58 -24.45 -4.54
C ARG A 288 3.68 -25.11 -5.37
N GLU A 289 4.57 -25.87 -4.74
CA GLU A 289 5.68 -26.52 -5.41
C GLU A 289 5.26 -27.86 -6.04
N GLY A 290 4.39 -28.62 -5.38
CA GLY A 290 3.78 -29.84 -5.95
C GLY A 290 2.93 -29.57 -7.19
N ILE A 291 2.09 -28.52 -7.13
CA ILE A 291 1.29 -28.10 -8.30
C ILE A 291 2.23 -27.63 -9.42
N LYS A 292 3.29 -26.86 -9.10
CA LYS A 292 4.32 -26.43 -10.07
C LYS A 292 4.89 -27.55 -10.92
N ASN A 293 5.02 -28.74 -10.33
CA ASN A 293 5.62 -29.90 -10.96
C ASN A 293 4.61 -30.82 -11.66
N GLY A 294 3.33 -30.40 -11.77
CA GLY A 294 2.28 -31.17 -12.45
C GLY A 294 1.95 -32.49 -11.76
N GLN A 295 2.19 -32.60 -10.45
CA GLN A 295 1.99 -33.84 -9.69
C GLN A 295 0.53 -34.12 -9.30
N ASP A 296 -0.37 -33.14 -9.45
CA ASP A 296 -1.81 -33.28 -9.20
C ASP A 296 -2.60 -33.36 -10.53
N ARG A 297 -2.29 -34.35 -11.37
CA ARG A 297 -3.13 -34.72 -12.52
C ARG A 297 -4.30 -35.60 -12.09
#